data_AF-A0A9D8WDX5-F1
#
_entry.id   AF-A0A9D8WDX5-F1
#
_cell.length_a   1.000
_cell.length_b   1.000
_cell.length_c   1.000
_cell.angle_alpha   90.00
_cell.angle_beta   90.00
_cell.angle_gamma   90.00
#
_symmetry.space_group_name_H-M   'P 1'
#
loop_
_entity.id
_entity.type
_entity.pdbx_description
1 polymer ?
#
loop_
_entity_poly.entity_id
_entity_poly.type
_entity_poly.pdbx_seq_one_letter_code
_entity_poly.pdbx_strand_id
1 'polypeptide(L)'
;MLKPLFACAAIATLPFSAQASTDLARQWGLEASRLSAQTTEMILTVDQGQSLEISGTYALDVYRFARTSVELARWVDTAERSRTMSCIFRGMAAESEDQLLVLELPNGAKEQRESLSRLASMFSDAERVAVAAQRPVSSIRVQTAKPSSACTEQYGSQSDALN
;
A
#
# COMPACT_ATOMS: atom_id res chain seq x y z
N MET A 1 -48.24 17.59 40.25
CA MET A 1 -47.23 18.22 39.38
C MET A 1 -46.08 17.23 39.23
N LEU A 2 -46.05 16.44 38.15
CA LEU A 2 -44.94 15.51 37.86
C LEU A 2 -43.91 16.21 36.97
N LYS A 3 -42.64 16.11 37.36
CA LYS A 3 -41.48 16.74 36.73
C LYS A 3 -40.79 15.68 35.87
N PRO A 4 -40.71 15.82 34.54
CA PRO A 4 -40.03 14.82 33.72
C PRO A 4 -38.52 15.02 33.84
N LEU A 5 -37.83 14.04 34.41
CA LEU A 5 -36.37 13.94 34.34
C LEU A 5 -36.01 13.43 32.94
N PHE A 6 -35.58 14.34 32.08
CA PHE A 6 -34.92 13.99 30.81
C PHE A 6 -33.56 13.38 31.15
N ALA A 7 -33.49 12.04 31.14
CA ALA A 7 -32.24 11.30 31.17
C ALA A 7 -31.56 11.45 29.80
N CYS A 8 -30.53 12.29 29.71
CA CYS A 8 -29.65 12.36 28.56
C CYS A 8 -28.90 11.02 28.41
N ALA A 9 -29.36 10.18 27.49
CA ALA A 9 -28.58 9.05 27.00
C ALA A 9 -27.40 9.60 26.18
N ALA A 10 -26.24 9.74 26.83
CA ALA A 10 -24.98 9.99 26.14
C ALA A 10 -24.61 8.73 25.34
N ILE A 11 -24.97 8.72 24.05
CA ILE A 11 -24.49 7.70 23.11
C ILE A 11 -22.99 7.96 22.94
N ALA A 12 -22.17 7.13 23.59
CA ALA A 12 -20.73 7.07 23.35
C ALA A 12 -20.50 6.61 21.91
N THR A 13 -20.23 7.54 20.99
CA THR A 13 -19.80 7.24 19.64
C THR A 13 -18.39 6.67 19.69
N LEU A 14 -18.27 5.34 19.75
CA LEU A 14 -16.97 4.67 19.61
C LEU A 14 -16.37 4.99 18.22
N PRO A 15 -15.04 5.10 18.09
CA PRO A 15 -14.38 5.49 16.86
C PRO A 15 -14.37 4.32 15.86
N PHE A 16 -15.46 4.15 15.11
CA PHE A 16 -15.58 3.13 14.05
C PHE A 16 -14.48 3.24 12.97
N SER A 17 -13.86 4.42 12.82
CA SER A 17 -12.86 4.71 11.79
C SER A 17 -11.56 3.92 11.95
N ALA A 18 -11.17 3.53 13.17
CA ALA A 18 -9.91 2.83 13.41
C ALA A 18 -9.96 1.34 13.00
N GLN A 19 -11.12 0.71 13.11
CA GLN A 19 -11.31 -0.70 12.76
C GLN A 19 -11.42 -0.89 11.23
N ALA A 20 -12.09 0.04 10.54
CA ALA A 20 -12.22 0.00 9.08
C ALA A 20 -10.86 0.03 8.37
N SER A 21 -9.90 0.82 8.88
CA SER A 21 -8.55 0.89 8.33
C SER A 21 -7.70 -0.35 8.58
N THR A 22 -7.88 -1.03 9.71
CA THR A 22 -7.17 -2.28 9.97
C THR A 22 -7.69 -3.40 9.07
N ASP A 23 -9.01 -3.44 8.82
CA ASP A 23 -9.59 -4.36 7.86
C ASP A 23 -9.15 -4.07 6.42
N LEU A 24 -9.06 -2.78 6.05
CA LEU A 24 -8.54 -2.37 4.75
C LEU A 24 -7.09 -2.82 4.55
N ALA A 25 -6.21 -2.56 5.53
CA ALA A 25 -4.82 -3.00 5.47
C ALA A 25 -4.70 -4.52 5.37
N ARG A 26 -5.53 -5.27 6.12
CA ARG A 26 -5.57 -6.73 6.08
C ARG A 26 -5.99 -7.26 4.71
N GLN A 27 -7.08 -6.73 4.14
CA GLN A 27 -7.56 -7.14 2.81
C GLN A 27 -6.55 -6.82 1.72
N TRP A 28 -5.94 -5.63 1.79
CA TRP A 28 -4.87 -5.22 0.89
C TRP A 28 -3.65 -6.16 0.96
N GLY A 29 -3.26 -6.61 2.16
CA GLY A 29 -2.18 -7.59 2.32
C GLY A 29 -2.49 -8.97 1.75
N LEU A 30 -3.72 -9.44 1.89
CA LEU A 30 -4.16 -10.71 1.28
C LEU A 30 -4.14 -10.62 -0.25
N GLU A 31 -4.57 -9.48 -0.79
CA GLU A 31 -4.52 -9.22 -2.22
C GLU A 31 -3.08 -9.18 -2.74
N ALA A 32 -2.17 -8.55 -1.99
CA ALA A 32 -0.75 -8.55 -2.29
C ALA A 32 -0.19 -9.98 -2.38
N SER A 33 -0.50 -10.83 -1.40
CA SER A 33 -0.04 -12.22 -1.38
C SER A 33 -0.54 -13.00 -2.61
N ARG A 34 -1.82 -12.81 -2.98
CA ARG A 34 -2.40 -13.41 -4.19
C ARG A 34 -1.72 -12.92 -5.47
N LEU A 35 -1.52 -11.61 -5.61
CA LEU A 35 -0.85 -11.01 -6.76
C LEU A 35 0.61 -11.46 -6.87
N SER A 36 1.33 -11.58 -5.74
CA SER A 36 2.70 -12.10 -5.70
C SER A 36 2.79 -13.52 -6.28
N ALA A 37 1.87 -14.40 -5.89
CA ALA A 37 1.80 -15.76 -6.42
C ALA A 37 1.52 -15.77 -7.94
N GLN A 38 0.51 -15.02 -8.39
CA GLN A 38 0.19 -14.91 -9.82
C GLN A 38 1.35 -14.35 -10.65
N THR A 39 2.04 -13.34 -10.12
CA THR A 39 3.22 -12.74 -10.77
C THR A 39 4.35 -13.76 -10.90
N THR A 40 4.57 -14.58 -9.86
CA THR A 40 5.59 -15.62 -9.88
C THR A 40 5.32 -16.67 -10.95
N GLU A 41 4.07 -17.08 -11.15
CA GLU A 41 3.71 -17.99 -12.25
C GLU A 41 4.01 -17.36 -13.62
N MET A 42 3.72 -16.07 -13.81
CA MET A 42 4.06 -15.38 -15.05
C MET A 42 5.56 -15.27 -15.30
N ILE A 43 6.37 -15.09 -14.24
CA ILE A 43 7.84 -15.12 -14.33
C ILE A 43 8.31 -16.48 -14.86
N LEU A 44 7.70 -17.58 -14.39
CA LEU A 44 8.00 -18.93 -14.87
C LEU A 44 7.62 -19.13 -16.34
N THR A 45 6.49 -18.60 -16.77
CA THR A 45 6.08 -18.61 -18.19
C THR A 45 7.14 -17.94 -19.07
N VAL A 46 7.61 -16.75 -18.69
CA VAL A 46 8.66 -16.04 -19.42
C VAL A 46 9.99 -16.81 -19.41
N ASP A 47 10.37 -17.41 -18.29
CA ASP A 47 11.58 -18.25 -18.18
C ASP A 47 11.58 -19.46 -19.11
N GLN A 48 10.41 -20.02 -19.38
CA GLN A 48 10.23 -21.14 -20.29
C GLN A 48 10.27 -20.72 -21.77
N GLY A 49 10.50 -19.43 -22.05
CA GLY A 49 10.49 -18.86 -23.40
C GLY A 49 9.10 -18.80 -24.01
N GLN A 50 8.05 -18.90 -23.20
CA GLN A 50 6.67 -18.80 -23.66
C GLN A 50 6.27 -17.33 -23.78
N SER A 51 5.35 -17.05 -24.71
CA SER A 51 4.77 -15.71 -24.81
C SER A 51 3.93 -15.40 -23.58
N LEU A 52 4.22 -14.28 -22.94
CA LEU A 52 3.42 -13.77 -21.84
C LEU A 52 2.26 -12.92 -22.38
N GLU A 53 1.05 -13.23 -21.96
CA GLU A 53 -0.13 -12.38 -22.16
C GLU A 53 -0.63 -11.90 -20.78
N ILE A 54 -0.65 -10.59 -20.58
CA ILE A 54 -1.20 -10.00 -19.36
C ILE A 54 -2.72 -9.99 -19.46
N SER A 55 -3.37 -10.82 -18.65
CA SER A 55 -4.84 -10.82 -18.62
C SER A 55 -5.37 -9.47 -18.10
N GLY A 56 -6.50 -9.01 -18.67
CA GLY A 56 -7.18 -7.80 -18.19
C GLY A 56 -7.61 -7.88 -16.72
N THR A 57 -7.89 -9.08 -16.20
CA THR A 57 -8.20 -9.30 -14.78
C THR A 57 -6.98 -9.03 -13.91
N TYR A 58 -5.81 -9.56 -14.27
CA TYR A 58 -4.58 -9.30 -13.53
C TYR A 58 -4.25 -7.80 -13.52
N ALA A 59 -4.29 -7.14 -14.68
CA ALA A 59 -4.06 -5.71 -14.78
C ALA A 59 -5.01 -4.91 -13.87
N LEU A 60 -6.31 -5.22 -13.92
CA LEU A 60 -7.33 -4.58 -13.08
C LEU A 60 -7.07 -4.78 -11.58
N ASP A 61 -6.62 -5.96 -11.18
CA ASP A 61 -6.33 -6.26 -9.79
C ASP A 61 -5.07 -5.52 -9.30
N VAL A 62 -4.03 -5.39 -10.14
CA VAL A 62 -2.88 -4.52 -9.86
C VAL A 62 -3.30 -3.06 -9.72
N TYR A 63 -4.18 -2.55 -10.58
CA TYR A 63 -4.74 -1.20 -10.46
C TYR A 63 -5.52 -1.00 -9.15
N ARG A 64 -6.34 -1.97 -8.76
CA ARG A 64 -7.09 -1.93 -7.49
C ARG A 64 -6.14 -1.92 -6.30
N PHE A 65 -5.11 -2.76 -6.32
CA PHE A 65 -4.06 -2.77 -5.32
C PHE A 65 -3.38 -1.41 -5.20
N ALA A 66 -3.00 -0.78 -6.32
CA ALA A 66 -2.37 0.54 -6.33
C ALA A 66 -3.31 1.61 -5.72
N ARG A 67 -4.58 1.60 -6.12
CA ARG A 67 -5.59 2.53 -5.60
C ARG A 67 -5.78 2.38 -4.09
N THR A 68 -5.91 1.15 -3.60
CA THR A 68 -6.02 0.87 -2.16
C THR A 68 -4.77 1.30 -1.40
N SER A 69 -3.58 1.17 -2.00
CA SER A 69 -2.34 1.70 -1.41
C SER A 69 -2.44 3.23 -1.21
N VAL A 70 -2.93 3.98 -2.21
CA VAL A 70 -3.15 5.44 -2.05
C VAL A 70 -4.17 5.76 -0.96
N GLU A 71 -5.23 4.97 -0.83
CA GLU A 71 -6.24 5.14 0.23
C GLU A 71 -5.63 4.90 1.62
N LEU A 72 -4.79 3.87 1.77
CA LEU A 72 -4.05 3.60 3.01
C LEU A 72 -3.07 4.72 3.34
N ALA A 73 -2.37 5.28 2.35
CA ALA A 73 -1.50 6.43 2.56
C ALA A 73 -2.26 7.64 3.12
N ARG A 74 -3.40 7.99 2.50
CA ARG A 74 -4.27 9.09 2.96
C ARG A 74 -4.77 8.84 4.37
N TRP A 75 -5.18 7.61 4.68
CA TRP A 75 -5.61 7.26 6.03
C TRP A 75 -4.49 7.48 7.05
N VAL A 76 -3.27 7.01 6.76
CA VAL A 76 -2.09 7.22 7.63
C VAL A 76 -1.80 8.71 7.83
N ASP A 77 -1.90 9.52 6.77
CA ASP A 77 -1.72 10.97 6.82
C ASP A 77 -2.78 11.62 7.74
N THR A 78 -4.06 11.30 7.53
CA THR A 78 -5.17 11.86 8.33
C THR A 78 -5.16 11.42 9.79
N ALA A 79 -4.61 10.24 10.08
CA ALA A 79 -4.47 9.74 11.44
C ALA A 79 -3.20 10.25 12.13
N GLU A 80 -2.42 11.13 11.49
CA GLU A 80 -1.16 11.69 11.97
C GLU A 80 -0.16 10.62 12.48
N ARG A 81 -0.21 9.42 11.87
CA ARG A 81 0.46 8.23 12.40
C ARG A 81 1.94 8.15 12.06
N SER A 82 2.26 8.10 10.77
CA SER A 82 3.64 7.88 10.31
C SER A 82 3.83 8.34 8.87
N ARG A 83 4.63 9.40 8.68
CA ARG A 83 5.01 9.88 7.34
C ARG A 83 5.70 8.78 6.52
N THR A 84 6.56 7.99 7.15
CA THR A 84 7.26 6.87 6.48
C THR A 84 6.27 5.85 5.91
N MET A 85 5.24 5.48 6.68
CA MET A 85 4.25 4.51 6.22
C MET A 85 3.41 5.05 5.05
N SER A 86 3.01 6.32 5.10
CA SER A 86 2.32 6.98 3.97
C SER A 86 3.18 6.98 2.71
N CYS A 87 4.48 7.28 2.83
CA CYS A 87 5.43 7.23 1.72
C CYS A 87 5.58 5.83 1.13
N ILE A 88 5.66 4.79 1.96
CA ILE A 88 5.74 3.39 1.50
C ILE A 88 4.53 3.05 0.64
N PHE A 89 3.32 3.34 1.12
CA PHE A 89 2.10 3.07 0.37
C PHE A 89 2.02 3.82 -0.96
N ARG A 90 2.42 5.10 -0.99
CA ARG A 90 2.49 5.89 -2.24
C ARG A 90 3.51 5.32 -3.21
N GLY A 91 4.67 4.89 -2.70
CA GLY A 91 5.70 4.25 -3.50
C GLY A 91 5.22 2.94 -4.13
N MET A 92 4.50 2.11 -3.37
CA MET A 92 3.91 0.87 -3.90
C MET A 92 2.84 1.13 -4.96
N ALA A 93 2.03 2.19 -4.81
CA ALA A 93 1.07 2.58 -5.84
C ALA A 93 1.77 2.98 -7.15
N ALA A 94 2.75 3.89 -7.07
CA ALA A 94 3.49 4.36 -8.23
C ALA A 94 4.24 3.22 -8.94
N GLU A 95 4.92 2.37 -8.16
CA GLU A 95 5.63 1.20 -8.69
C GLU A 95 4.67 0.23 -9.40
N SER A 96 3.47 -0.01 -8.85
CA SER A 96 2.46 -0.87 -9.49
C SER A 96 2.05 -0.34 -10.86
N GLU A 97 1.79 0.97 -10.96
CA GLU A 97 1.40 1.63 -12.21
C GLU A 97 2.54 1.61 -13.24
N ASP A 98 3.76 1.97 -12.82
CA ASP A 98 4.95 1.99 -13.68
C ASP A 98 5.24 0.61 -14.27
N GLN A 99 5.17 -0.45 -13.44
CA GLN A 99 5.46 -1.79 -13.91
C GLN A 99 4.34 -2.35 -14.77
N LEU A 100 3.08 -2.08 -14.45
CA LEU A 100 1.98 -2.52 -15.31
C LEU A 100 2.07 -1.89 -16.69
N LEU A 101 2.42 -0.60 -16.79
CA LEU A 101 2.65 0.07 -18.06
C LEU A 101 3.78 -0.60 -18.87
N VAL A 102 4.87 -1.02 -18.22
CA VAL A 102 5.94 -1.78 -18.89
C VAL A 102 5.41 -3.10 -19.45
N LEU A 103 4.52 -3.78 -18.74
CA LEU A 103 3.95 -5.06 -19.20
C LEU A 103 2.89 -4.91 -20.31
N GLU A 104 2.24 -3.75 -20.41
CA GLU A 104 1.27 -3.44 -21.48
C GLU A 104 1.92 -3.02 -22.80
N LEU A 105 3.17 -2.57 -22.75
CA LEU A 105 3.93 -2.18 -23.93
C LEU A 105 4.53 -3.40 -24.66
N PRO A 106 4.71 -3.33 -26.00
CA PRO A 106 5.34 -4.39 -26.77
C PRO A 106 6.85 -4.46 -26.49
N ASN A 107 7.19 -5.07 -25.36
CA ASN A 107 8.55 -5.21 -24.83
C ASN A 107 9.09 -6.63 -25.04
N GLY A 108 10.42 -6.76 -24.94
CA GLY A 108 11.07 -8.07 -24.98
C GLY A 108 10.84 -8.89 -23.71
N ALA A 109 11.09 -10.19 -23.80
CA ALA A 109 10.94 -11.12 -22.68
C ALA A 109 11.79 -10.73 -21.46
N LYS A 110 12.95 -10.09 -21.69
CA LYS A 110 13.83 -9.62 -20.61
C LYS A 110 13.18 -8.49 -19.81
N GLU A 111 12.68 -7.47 -20.50
CA GLU A 111 12.02 -6.32 -19.88
C GLU A 111 10.73 -6.75 -19.16
N GLN A 112 9.95 -7.66 -19.76
CA GLN A 112 8.77 -8.24 -19.12
C GLN A 112 9.14 -8.99 -17.83
N ARG A 113 10.16 -9.85 -17.88
CA ARG A 113 10.67 -10.57 -16.70
C ARG A 113 11.11 -9.60 -15.60
N GLU A 114 11.87 -8.57 -15.95
CA GLU A 114 12.36 -7.57 -14.99
C GLU A 114 11.18 -6.88 -14.31
N SER A 115 10.20 -6.43 -15.09
CA SER A 115 9.00 -5.78 -14.56
C SER A 115 8.17 -6.69 -13.63
N LEU A 116 7.93 -7.93 -14.05
CA LEU A 116 7.28 -8.94 -13.21
C LEU A 116 8.06 -9.20 -11.91
N SER A 117 9.39 -9.25 -11.97
CA SER A 117 10.22 -9.47 -10.78
C SER A 117 10.09 -8.32 -9.77
N ARG A 118 10.02 -7.07 -10.26
CA ARG A 118 9.78 -5.90 -9.40
C ARG A 118 8.39 -5.95 -8.76
N LEU A 119 7.35 -6.28 -9.53
CA LEU A 119 5.99 -6.48 -9.02
C LEU A 119 5.93 -7.59 -7.95
N ALA A 120 6.51 -8.77 -8.22
CA ALA A 120 6.50 -9.89 -7.29
C ALA A 120 7.15 -9.54 -5.94
N SER A 121 8.30 -8.85 -5.98
CA SER A 121 9.00 -8.36 -4.79
C SER A 121 8.15 -7.34 -4.04
N MET A 122 7.61 -6.34 -4.74
CA MET A 122 6.77 -5.31 -4.15
C MET A 122 5.53 -5.90 -3.47
N PHE A 123 4.84 -6.85 -4.11
CA PHE A 123 3.68 -7.52 -3.52
C PHE A 123 4.05 -8.36 -2.29
N SER A 124 5.22 -9.01 -2.29
CA SER A 124 5.72 -9.71 -1.10
C SER A 124 6.02 -8.74 0.05
N ASP A 125 6.59 -7.57 -0.25
CA ASP A 125 6.84 -6.53 0.75
C ASP A 125 5.53 -5.92 1.27
N ALA A 126 4.55 -5.74 0.39
CA ALA A 126 3.22 -5.23 0.73
C ALA A 126 2.51 -6.14 1.74
N GLU A 127 2.61 -7.46 1.62
CA GLU A 127 2.09 -8.40 2.63
C GLU A 127 2.68 -8.11 4.04
N ARG A 128 3.99 -7.87 4.12
CA ARG A 128 4.67 -7.57 5.39
C ARG A 128 4.26 -6.20 5.94
N VAL A 129 4.16 -5.21 5.06
CA VAL A 129 3.72 -3.86 5.41
C VAL A 129 2.28 -3.86 5.91
N ALA A 130 1.40 -4.70 5.32
CA ALA A 130 0.01 -4.84 5.73
C ALA A 130 -0.10 -5.31 7.19
N VAL A 131 0.72 -6.28 7.60
CA VAL A 131 0.79 -6.75 8.98
C VAL A 131 1.26 -5.64 9.92
N ALA A 132 2.24 -4.84 9.50
CA ALA A 132 2.73 -3.71 10.29
C ALA A 132 1.68 -2.60 10.44
N ALA A 133 0.95 -2.28 9.37
CA ALA A 133 -0.07 -1.24 9.34
C ALA A 133 -1.28 -1.53 10.25
N GLN A 134 -1.54 -2.81 10.54
CA GLN A 134 -2.57 -3.24 11.48
C GLN A 134 -2.21 -2.94 12.95
N ARG A 135 -0.95 -2.65 13.27
CA ARG A 135 -0.51 -2.42 14.66
C ARG A 135 -0.75 -0.97 15.12
N PRO A 136 -0.99 -0.75 16.42
CA PRO A 136 -0.88 0.57 17.03
C PRO A 136 0.55 1.12 16.92
N VAL A 137 0.68 2.40 16.55
CA VAL A 137 1.96 3.08 16.26
C VAL A 137 2.95 3.08 17.42
N SER A 138 2.49 2.80 18.65
CA SER A 138 3.32 2.68 19.87
C SER A 138 4.44 1.63 19.81
N SER A 139 4.52 0.83 18.73
CA SER A 139 5.42 -0.33 18.62
C SER A 139 6.29 -0.37 17.35
N ILE A 140 6.16 0.57 16.41
CA ILE A 140 6.83 0.47 15.11
C ILE A 140 8.16 1.25 15.13
N ARG A 141 9.24 0.61 15.59
CA ARG A 141 10.62 0.99 15.25
C ARG A 141 10.95 0.32 13.91
N VAL A 142 10.66 0.99 12.79
CA VAL A 142 11.09 0.47 11.46
C VAL A 142 12.61 0.63 11.37
N GLN A 143 13.34 -0.47 11.45
CA GLN A 143 14.71 -0.52 10.95
C GLN A 143 14.65 -0.46 9.41
N THR A 144 14.82 0.76 8.91
CA THR A 144 15.35 1.12 7.57
C THR A 144 15.12 0.11 6.43
N ALA A 145 13.96 0.20 5.77
CA ALA A 145 13.89 -0.03 4.33
C ALA A 145 14.29 1.28 3.64
N LYS A 146 15.13 1.19 2.60
CA LYS A 146 15.61 2.36 1.84
C LYS A 146 14.40 3.13 1.27
N PRO A 147 14.17 4.40 1.64
CA PRO A 147 13.05 5.16 1.13
C PRO A 147 13.22 5.37 -0.39
N SER A 148 12.13 5.14 -1.13
CA SER A 148 12.01 5.56 -2.52
C SER A 148 12.16 7.09 -2.61
N SER A 149 12.80 7.57 -3.68
CA SER A 149 13.07 8.99 -3.94
C SER A 149 11.83 9.88 -4.04
N ALA A 150 10.63 9.28 -4.07
CA ALA A 150 9.35 9.99 -4.15
C ALA A 150 9.01 10.86 -2.91
N CYS A 151 9.75 10.73 -1.79
CA CYS A 151 9.47 11.47 -0.55
C CYS A 151 10.63 12.36 -0.05
N THR A 152 11.68 12.56 -0.84
CA THR A 152 12.92 13.24 -0.37
C THR A 152 12.85 14.78 -0.44
N GLU A 153 11.78 15.39 -0.97
CA GLU A 153 11.77 16.84 -1.24
C GLU A 153 11.42 17.76 -0.06
N GLN A 154 11.21 17.27 1.16
CA GLN A 154 10.78 18.14 2.28
C GLN A 154 11.69 18.08 3.51
N TYR A 155 13.00 18.02 3.28
CA TYR A 155 14.03 18.18 4.32
C TYR A 155 15.11 19.18 3.89
N GLY A 156 14.68 20.41 3.60
CA GLY A 156 15.57 21.52 3.30
C GLY A 156 14.89 22.87 3.50
N SER A 157 14.40 23.16 4.71
CA SER A 157 14.25 24.53 5.25
C SER A 157 13.42 24.55 6.54
N GLN A 158 13.91 23.91 7.62
CA GLN A 158 13.40 24.24 8.96
C GLN A 158 14.41 23.91 10.06
N SER A 159 15.60 24.48 9.94
CA SER A 159 16.56 24.59 11.03
C SER A 159 17.42 25.80 10.73
N ASP A 160 16.86 26.98 11.01
CA ASP A 160 17.57 28.24 11.30
C ASP A 160 16.53 29.37 11.41
N ALA A 161 15.83 29.44 12.55
CA ALA A 161 15.23 30.68 13.05
C ALA A 161 14.51 30.42 14.38
N LEU A 162 15.25 30.23 15.47
CA LEU A 162 14.81 30.69 16.79
C LEU A 162 16.05 31.17 17.56
N ASN A 163 15.93 32.40 18.07
CA ASN A 163 16.91 33.17 18.83
C ASN A 163 17.60 32.40 19.96
#